data_AF-U7LD75-F1
#
_entry.id   AF-U7LD75-F1
#
_cell.length_a   1.000
_cell.length_b   1.000
_cell.length_c   1.000
_cell.angle_alpha   90.00
_cell.angle_beta   90.00
_cell.angle_gamma   90.00
#
_symmetry.space_group_name_H-M   'P 1'
#
loop_
_entity.id
_entity.type
_entity.pdbx_description
1 polymer ?
#
loop_
_entity_poly.entity_id
_entity_poly.type
_entity_poly.pdbx_seq_one_letter_code
_entity_poly.pdbx_strand_id
1 'polypeptide(L)'
;MANDLSAQLQAKFQGSDPDKDQDPDRDTLGELIALIIKVTGTEAELGKDTALSDVGVESLELIELTVRAEELFKVRLTEETMLNCETIGDIADYLEDHQ
;
A
#
# COMPACT_ATOMS: atom_id res chain seq x y z
N MET A 1 -48.00 2.25 20.28
CA MET A 1 -46.64 2.80 20.51
C MET A 1 -45.68 1.63 20.42
N ALA A 2 -45.19 1.33 19.22
CA ALA A 2 -44.30 0.20 18.97
C ALA A 2 -43.44 0.54 17.76
N ASN A 3 -42.43 1.40 17.93
CA ASN A 3 -41.37 1.53 16.92
C ASN A 3 -40.05 2.12 17.44
N ASP A 4 -39.69 1.91 18.70
CA ASP A 4 -38.37 2.32 19.21
C ASP A 4 -37.29 1.25 19.00
N LEU A 5 -37.69 -0.01 18.76
CA LEU A 5 -36.74 -1.11 18.58
C LEU A 5 -36.02 -1.02 17.22
N SER A 6 -36.72 -0.59 16.16
CA SER A 6 -36.14 -0.39 14.83
C SER A 6 -35.15 0.77 14.79
N ALA A 7 -35.41 1.85 15.54
CA ALA A 7 -34.50 2.99 15.63
C ALA A 7 -33.20 2.63 16.37
N GLN A 8 -33.28 1.79 17.40
CA GLN A 8 -32.11 1.35 18.18
C GLN A 8 -31.23 0.35 17.43
N LEU A 9 -31.80 -0.48 16.55
CA LEU A 9 -31.02 -1.38 15.70
C LEU A 9 -30.22 -0.60 14.65
N GLN A 10 -30.77 0.47 14.10
CA GLN A 10 -30.10 1.28 13.08
C GLN A 10 -28.87 2.03 13.63
N ALA A 11 -28.95 2.54 14.85
CA ALA A 11 -27.85 3.27 15.49
C ALA A 11 -26.63 2.39 15.81
N LYS A 12 -26.82 1.07 16.00
CA LYS A 12 -25.74 0.13 16.33
C LYS A 12 -24.97 -0.40 15.12
N PHE A 13 -25.51 -0.21 13.91
CA PHE A 13 -24.86 -0.56 12.64
C PHE A 13 -24.22 0.65 11.94
N GLN A 14 -24.47 1.88 12.41
CA GLN A 14 -23.86 3.12 11.89
C GLN A 14 -22.63 3.59 12.69
N GLY A 15 -22.10 2.76 13.58
CA GLY A 15 -21.03 3.10 14.53
C GLY A 15 -19.69 2.40 14.31
N SER A 16 -19.42 1.93 13.10
CA SER A 16 -18.08 1.55 12.66
C SER A 16 -17.91 2.11 11.25
N ASP A 17 -16.93 2.98 11.08
CA ASP A 17 -16.66 3.65 9.81
C ASP A 17 -16.70 2.68 8.61
N PRO A 18 -17.47 3.01 7.58
CA PRO A 18 -17.55 2.26 6.34
C PRO A 18 -16.43 2.71 5.42
N ASP A 19 -15.24 2.12 5.59
CA ASP A 19 -14.18 2.23 4.58
C ASP A 19 -13.40 0.91 4.47
N LYS A 20 -14.15 -0.19 4.28
CA LYS A 20 -13.60 -1.51 3.92
C LYS A 20 -14.33 -2.15 2.76
N ASP A 21 -15.07 -1.37 1.98
CA ASP A 21 -15.73 -1.85 0.77
C ASP A 21 -15.37 -0.93 -0.41
N GLN A 22 -14.17 -1.14 -0.96
CA GLN A 22 -13.87 -1.12 -2.42
C GLN A 22 -12.81 -2.21 -2.64
N ASP A 23 -13.17 -3.42 -3.10
CA ASP A 23 -13.18 -3.89 -4.50
C ASP A 23 -11.74 -4.14 -5.06
N PRO A 24 -11.57 -4.87 -6.18
CA PRO A 24 -10.76 -6.09 -6.34
C PRO A 24 -9.25 -5.84 -6.57
N ASP A 25 -8.67 -4.83 -5.93
CA ASP A 25 -7.24 -4.60 -5.98
C ASP A 25 -6.54 -5.73 -5.24
N ARG A 26 -5.64 -6.40 -5.97
CA ARG A 26 -4.55 -7.16 -5.35
C ARG A 26 -3.95 -6.25 -4.30
N ASP A 27 -3.55 -6.81 -3.17
CA ASP A 27 -2.88 -6.11 -2.09
C ASP A 27 -1.56 -5.51 -2.62
N THR A 28 -1.60 -4.44 -3.44
CA THR A 28 -0.45 -3.85 -4.15
C THR A 28 0.53 -3.37 -3.11
N LEU A 29 0.01 -2.71 -2.07
CA LEU A 29 0.76 -2.35 -0.88
C LEU A 29 1.40 -3.58 -0.21
N GLY A 30 0.65 -4.66 0.06
CA GLY A 30 1.21 -5.86 0.69
C GLY A 30 2.21 -6.63 -0.16
N GLU A 31 1.99 -6.72 -1.47
CA GLU A 31 2.91 -7.31 -2.44
C GLU A 31 4.19 -6.47 -2.55
N LEU A 32 4.06 -5.14 -2.55
CA LEU A 32 5.19 -4.21 -2.53
C LEU A 32 5.97 -4.33 -1.22
N ILE A 33 5.29 -4.38 -0.07
CA ILE A 33 5.93 -4.58 1.24
C ILE A 33 6.70 -5.91 1.26
N ALA A 34 6.10 -6.99 0.77
CA ALA A 34 6.76 -8.28 0.68
C ALA A 34 8.00 -8.24 -0.24
N LEU A 35 7.92 -7.46 -1.33
CA LEU A 35 9.05 -7.24 -2.22
C LEU A 35 10.17 -6.44 -1.55
N ILE A 36 9.83 -5.36 -0.84
CA ILE A 36 10.79 -4.53 -0.11
C ILE A 36 11.50 -5.35 0.96
N ILE A 37 10.77 -6.15 1.74
CA ILE A 37 11.35 -7.06 2.74
C ILE A 37 12.32 -8.05 2.09
N LYS A 38 11.97 -8.59 0.91
CA LYS A 38 12.83 -9.53 0.19
C LYS A 38 14.11 -8.90 -0.36
N VAL A 39 14.06 -7.63 -0.79
CA VAL A 39 15.21 -6.90 -1.35
C VAL A 39 16.12 -6.38 -0.23
N THR A 40 15.55 -5.77 0.80
CA THR A 40 16.29 -5.11 1.88
C THR A 40 16.68 -6.07 3.01
N GLY A 41 15.94 -7.18 3.18
CA GLY A 41 16.10 -8.08 4.32
C GLY A 41 15.62 -7.49 5.65
N THR A 42 14.85 -6.39 5.63
CA THR A 42 14.35 -5.76 6.85
C THR A 42 13.30 -6.62 7.56
N GLU A 43 13.35 -6.66 8.90
CA GLU A 43 12.34 -7.31 9.75
C GLU A 43 11.39 -6.30 10.40
N ALA A 44 11.49 -5.02 10.03
CA ALA A 44 10.63 -3.96 10.57
C ALA A 44 9.18 -4.09 10.06
N GLU A 45 8.22 -3.66 10.87
CA GLU A 45 6.84 -3.49 10.43
C GLU A 45 6.79 -2.31 9.45
N LEU A 46 6.42 -2.60 8.20
CA LEU A 46 6.33 -1.62 7.13
C LEU A 46 4.87 -1.20 6.94
N GLY A 47 4.66 0.09 6.72
CA GLY A 47 3.36 0.64 6.38
C GLY A 47 3.47 1.64 5.24
N LYS A 48 2.33 2.13 4.76
CA LYS A 48 2.28 3.12 3.68
C LYS A 48 3.10 4.38 3.99
N ASP A 49 3.08 4.83 5.25
CA ASP A 49 3.75 6.06 5.68
C ASP A 49 5.25 5.85 6.00
N THR A 50 5.77 4.62 5.82
CA THR A 50 7.18 4.32 6.06
C THR A 50 8.04 4.88 4.93
N ALA A 51 9.09 5.62 5.28
CA ALA A 51 10.03 6.16 4.31
C ALA A 51 10.93 5.07 3.73
N LEU A 52 11.24 5.15 2.43
CA LEU A 52 12.13 4.20 1.75
C LEU A 52 13.54 4.20 2.35
N SER A 53 14.00 5.37 2.81
CA SER A 53 15.28 5.51 3.51
C SER A 53 15.34 4.78 4.85
N ASP A 54 14.20 4.59 5.53
CA ASP A 54 14.14 3.94 6.85
C ASP A 54 14.22 2.42 6.74
N VAL A 55 13.90 1.87 5.57
CA VAL A 55 13.89 0.41 5.30
C VAL A 55 15.16 -0.08 4.61
N GLY A 56 16.16 0.78 4.43
CA GLY A 56 17.44 0.43 3.82
C GLY A 56 17.38 0.30 2.30
N VAL A 57 16.42 0.97 1.65
CA VAL A 57 16.42 1.11 0.18
C VAL A 57 17.46 2.17 -0.20
N GLU A 58 18.69 1.72 -0.45
CA GLU A 58 19.79 2.52 -0.96
C GLU A 58 19.91 2.40 -2.49
N SER A 59 20.90 3.05 -3.10
CA SER A 59 21.07 3.07 -4.57
C SER A 59 21.06 1.70 -5.28
N LEU A 60 21.54 0.61 -4.68
CA LEU A 60 21.50 -0.73 -5.31
C LEU A 60 20.14 -1.40 -5.12
N GLU A 61 19.62 -1.34 -3.89
CA GLU A 61 18.32 -1.88 -3.50
C GLU A 61 17.19 -1.16 -4.25
N LEU A 62 17.32 0.13 -4.50
CA LEU A 62 16.39 0.92 -5.29
C LEU A 62 16.33 0.41 -6.73
N ILE A 63 17.48 0.14 -7.36
CA ILE A 63 17.53 -0.42 -8.72
C ILE A 63 16.88 -1.80 -8.75
N GLU A 64 17.20 -2.68 -7.78
CA GLU A 64 16.61 -4.02 -7.71
C GLU A 64 15.10 -3.98 -7.44
N LEU A 65 14.66 -3.12 -6.51
CA LEU A 65 13.25 -2.90 -6.18
C LEU A 65 12.50 -2.40 -7.41
N THR A 66 13.04 -1.42 -8.13
CA THR A 66 12.47 -0.87 -9.37
C THR A 66 12.25 -1.97 -10.39
N VAL A 67 13.31 -2.72 -10.73
CA VAL A 67 13.22 -3.79 -11.74
C VAL A 67 12.21 -4.86 -11.34
N ARG A 68 12.22 -5.30 -10.08
CA ARG A 68 11.28 -6.34 -9.63
C ARG A 68 9.84 -5.85 -9.53
N ALA A 69 9.63 -4.59 -9.14
CA ALA A 69 8.30 -3.99 -9.13
C ALA A 69 7.75 -3.84 -10.55
N GLU A 70 8.57 -3.38 -11.52
CA GLU A 70 8.18 -3.37 -12.94
C GLU A 70 7.79 -4.77 -13.43
N GLU A 71 8.56 -5.81 -13.07
CA GLU A 71 8.28 -7.18 -13.48
C GLU A 71 7.02 -7.76 -12.82
N LEU A 72 6.78 -7.45 -11.55
CA LEU A 72 5.66 -7.97 -10.74
C LEU A 72 4.34 -7.31 -11.15
N PHE A 73 4.31 -5.98 -11.18
CA PHE A 73 3.12 -5.18 -11.44
C PHE A 73 2.91 -4.86 -12.91
N LYS A 74 3.86 -5.19 -13.79
CA LYS A 74 3.81 -4.95 -15.25
C LYS A 74 3.71 -3.47 -15.63
N VAL A 75 4.16 -2.58 -14.76
CA VAL A 75 4.23 -1.13 -14.99
C VAL A 75 5.63 -0.68 -15.42
N ARG A 76 5.75 0.57 -15.90
CA ARG A 76 7.03 1.24 -16.10
C ARG A 76 7.37 2.13 -14.90
N LEU A 77 8.51 1.85 -14.28
CA LEU A 77 9.08 2.66 -13.21
C LEU A 77 10.39 3.26 -13.71
N THR A 78 10.42 4.59 -13.78
CA THR A 78 11.66 5.30 -14.13
C THR A 78 12.43 5.64 -12.86
N GLU A 79 13.72 5.86 -12.98
CA GLU A 79 14.55 6.36 -11.87
C GLU A 79 13.98 7.68 -11.31
N GLU A 80 13.51 8.59 -12.19
CA GLU A 80 12.86 9.83 -11.76
C GLU A 80 11.59 9.57 -10.94
N THR A 81 10.73 8.64 -11.37
CA THR A 81 9.55 8.23 -10.60
C THR A 81 9.94 7.76 -9.20
N MET A 82 10.90 6.85 -9.12
CA MET A 82 11.33 6.24 -7.86
C MET A 82 12.01 7.25 -6.94
N LEU A 83 12.74 8.22 -7.49
CA LEU A 83 13.35 9.32 -6.73
C LEU A 83 12.33 10.35 -6.24
N ASN A 84 11.17 10.44 -6.88
CA ASN A 84 10.06 11.31 -6.45
C ASN A 84 9.16 10.65 -5.39
N CYS A 85 9.28 9.33 -5.19
CA CYS A 85 8.59 8.61 -4.12
C CYS A 85 9.41 8.70 -2.82
N GLU A 86 8.79 9.15 -1.73
CA GLU A 86 9.45 9.25 -0.42
C GLU A 86 9.09 8.05 0.46
N THR A 87 7.86 7.57 0.33
CA THR A 87 7.28 6.50 1.14
C THR A 87 6.89 5.28 0.33
N ILE A 88 6.64 4.16 1.03
CA ILE A 88 6.10 2.94 0.41
C ILE A 88 4.73 3.19 -0.22
N GLY A 89 3.91 4.03 0.43
CA GLY A 89 2.60 4.45 -0.08
C GLY A 89 2.71 5.16 -1.41
N ASP A 90 3.66 6.08 -1.59
CA ASP A 90 3.83 6.81 -2.85
C ASP A 90 4.11 5.88 -4.04
N ILE A 91 4.87 4.81 -3.80
CA ILE A 91 5.10 3.78 -4.83
C ILE A 91 3.81 2.99 -5.06
N ALA A 92 3.14 2.53 -4.00
CA ALA A 92 1.90 1.76 -4.13
C ALA A 92 0.83 2.54 -4.89
N ASP A 93 0.61 3.81 -4.56
CA ASP A 93 -0.32 4.70 -5.25
C ASP A 93 0.06 4.85 -6.73
N TYR A 94 1.34 5.04 -7.04
CA TYR A 94 1.80 5.08 -8.44
C TYR A 94 1.53 3.77 -9.18
N LEU A 95 1.77 2.62 -8.52
CA LEU A 95 1.52 1.30 -9.10
C LEU A 95 0.03 1.08 -9.36
N GLU A 96 -0.84 1.48 -8.46
CA GLU A 96 -2.30 1.38 -8.61
C GLU A 96 -2.81 2.28 -9.75
N ASP A 97 -2.29 3.50 -9.85
CA ASP A 97 -2.66 4.45 -10.92
C ASP A 97 -2.24 4.00 -12.34
N HIS A 98 -1.24 3.11 -12.45
CA HIS A 98 -0.63 2.69 -13.72
C HIS A 98 -0.87 1.22 -14.11
N GLN A 99 -1.72 0.50 -13.37
CA GLN A 99 -2.10 -0.90 -13.63
C GLN A 99 -3.21 -1.09 -14.69
#